data_AF-A0A928V999-F1
#
_entry.id   AF-A0A928V999-F1
#
_cell.length_a   1.000
_cell.length_b   1.000
_cell.length_c   1.000
_cell.angle_alpha   90.00
_cell.angle_beta   90.00
_cell.angle_gamma   90.00
#
_symmetry.space_group_name_H-M   'P 1'
#
loop_
_entity.id
_entity.type
_entity.pdbx_description
1 polymer ?
#
loop_
_entity_poly.entity_id
_entity_poly.type
_entity_poly.pdbx_seq_one_letter_code
_entity_poly.pdbx_strand_id
1 'polypeptide(L)'
;ELWLVFSFIALTKLRSDWRYIPLSLLFFYLFLDDLLFVHERGGRLIGSWFNFPARFGLEPEYQGEIVVSTIAASFFAVIIGGSYWLGNQSFRHTCHRIAVLLAGLVVCGIVIDALHTIFAESTFGRIGIFDFLEEGGEMLFMSGLCWYGVALLRRELALSTESTV
;
A
#
# COMPACT_ATOMS: atom_id res chain seq x y z
N GLU A 1 -7.89 3.89 -4.74
CA GLU A 1 -6.72 4.73 -4.41
C GLU A 1 -6.96 6.22 -4.35
N LEU A 2 -7.51 6.84 -5.41
CA LEU A 2 -7.73 8.31 -5.46
C LEU A 2 -8.47 8.88 -4.22
N TRP A 3 -9.47 8.17 -3.71
CA TRP A 3 -10.19 8.56 -2.50
C TRP A 3 -9.31 8.58 -1.23
N LEU A 4 -8.28 7.74 -1.16
CA LEU A 4 -7.29 7.75 -0.07
C LEU A 4 -6.42 9.00 -0.14
N VAL A 5 -5.96 9.35 -1.34
CA VAL A 5 -5.20 10.58 -1.58
C VAL A 5 -5.98 11.79 -1.09
N PHE A 6 -7.25 11.93 -1.52
CA PHE A 6 -8.09 13.03 -1.06
C PHE A 6 -8.34 13.01 0.44
N SER A 7 -8.64 11.84 1.02
CA SER A 7 -8.92 11.71 2.45
C SER A 7 -7.73 12.13 3.30
N PHE A 8 -6.52 11.68 2.96
CA PHE A 8 -5.32 11.98 3.75
C PHE A 8 -4.78 13.39 3.49
N ILE A 9 -4.92 13.95 2.28
CA ILE A 9 -4.62 15.37 2.05
C ILE A 9 -5.56 16.27 2.86
N ALA A 10 -6.88 15.97 2.84
CA ALA A 10 -7.86 16.71 3.61
C ALA A 10 -7.59 16.62 5.12
N LEU A 11 -7.23 15.42 5.61
CA LEU A 11 -6.92 15.21 7.02
C LEU A 11 -5.67 15.97 7.47
N THR A 12 -4.60 15.98 6.67
CA THR A 12 -3.40 16.78 6.96
C THR A 12 -3.73 18.26 7.09
N LYS A 13 -4.62 18.78 6.22
CA LYS A 13 -5.07 20.18 6.28
C LYS A 13 -5.95 20.46 7.52
N LEU A 14 -6.91 19.59 7.82
CA LEU A 14 -7.85 19.80 8.94
C LEU A 14 -7.17 19.70 10.31
N ARG A 15 -6.23 18.76 10.47
CA ARG A 15 -5.50 18.60 11.72
C ARG A 15 -4.39 19.62 11.93
N SER A 16 -3.96 20.32 10.88
CA SER A 16 -2.77 21.18 10.89
C SER A 16 -1.53 20.48 11.49
N ASP A 17 -1.43 19.17 11.23
CA ASP A 17 -0.42 18.30 11.84
C ASP A 17 0.47 17.70 10.74
N TRP A 18 1.67 18.25 10.61
CA TRP A 18 2.65 17.88 9.59
C TRP A 18 3.04 16.40 9.61
N ARG A 19 2.83 15.71 10.74
CA ARG A 19 3.15 14.28 10.89
C ARG A 19 2.31 13.39 9.99
N TYR A 20 1.17 13.87 9.49
CA TYR A 20 0.34 13.17 8.51
C TYR A 20 0.82 13.32 7.06
N ILE A 21 1.72 14.26 6.76
CA ILE A 21 2.25 14.48 5.40
C ILE A 21 2.86 13.19 4.81
N PRO A 22 3.70 12.42 5.52
CA PRO A 22 4.26 11.17 4.98
C PRO A 22 3.20 10.13 4.61
N LEU A 23 2.09 10.06 5.34
CA LEU A 23 0.97 9.16 4.97
C LEU A 23 0.26 9.65 3.71
N SER A 24 0.04 10.97 3.56
CA SER A 24 -0.51 11.53 2.33
C SER A 24 0.39 11.25 1.13
N LEU A 25 1.71 11.40 1.30
CA LEU A 25 2.70 11.11 0.26
C LEU A 25 2.73 9.62 -0.11
N LEU A 26 2.62 8.71 0.87
CA LEU A 26 2.54 7.27 0.62
C LEU A 26 1.34 6.93 -0.26
N PHE A 27 0.14 7.37 0.11
CA PHE A 27 -1.04 7.06 -0.71
C PHE A 27 -1.02 7.73 -2.08
N PHE A 28 -0.40 8.90 -2.18
CA PHE A 28 -0.18 9.54 -3.49
C PHE A 28 0.81 8.75 -4.34
N TYR A 29 1.89 8.23 -3.74
CA TYR A 29 2.81 7.34 -4.42
C TYR A 29 2.12 6.07 -4.90
N LEU A 30 1.37 5.37 -4.04
CA LEU A 30 0.65 4.14 -4.42
C LEU A 30 -0.29 4.41 -5.60
N PHE A 31 -1.04 5.52 -5.56
CA PHE A 31 -1.87 5.94 -6.68
C PHE A 31 -1.10 6.18 -7.98
N LEU A 32 0.08 6.81 -7.91
CA LEU A 32 0.92 7.03 -9.09
C LEU A 32 1.58 5.75 -9.58
N ASP A 33 1.94 4.85 -8.65
CA ASP A 33 2.53 3.56 -8.92
C ASP A 33 1.59 2.72 -9.78
N ASP A 34 0.33 2.56 -9.36
CA ASP A 34 -0.72 1.86 -10.12
C ASP A 34 -1.03 2.58 -11.45
N LEU A 35 -1.20 3.91 -11.43
CA LEU A 35 -1.56 4.67 -12.64
C LEU A 35 -0.48 4.62 -13.73
N LEU A 36 0.79 4.62 -13.33
CA LEU A 36 1.93 4.68 -14.25
C LEU A 36 2.63 3.33 -14.39
N PHE A 37 2.16 2.30 -13.68
CA PHE A 37 2.76 0.97 -13.60
C PHE A 37 4.25 1.07 -13.21
N VAL A 38 4.57 1.82 -12.16
CA VAL A 38 5.98 2.11 -11.80
C VAL A 38 6.68 0.84 -11.32
N HIS A 39 6.06 0.05 -10.44
CA HIS A 39 6.62 -1.22 -9.97
C HIS A 39 6.82 -2.20 -11.12
N GLU A 40 5.86 -2.35 -12.05
CA GLU A 40 6.04 -3.22 -13.22
C GLU A 40 7.15 -2.75 -14.15
N ARG A 41 7.12 -1.47 -14.57
CA ARG A 41 8.11 -0.92 -15.52
C ARG A 41 9.50 -0.92 -14.92
N GLY A 42 9.60 -0.53 -13.64
CA GLY A 42 10.84 -0.58 -12.88
C GLY A 42 11.32 -2.01 -12.68
N GLY A 43 10.41 -2.94 -12.41
CA GLY A 43 10.70 -4.36 -12.22
C GLY A 43 11.26 -5.00 -13.49
N ARG A 44 10.62 -4.78 -14.64
CA ARG A 44 11.14 -5.19 -15.95
C ARG A 44 12.53 -4.61 -16.25
N LEU A 45 12.74 -3.32 -15.94
CA LEU A 45 14.04 -2.68 -16.13
C LEU A 45 15.11 -3.30 -15.23
N ILE A 46 14.86 -3.44 -13.94
CA ILE A 46 15.82 -4.01 -12.97
C ILE A 46 16.07 -5.49 -13.28
N GLY A 47 15.03 -6.27 -13.54
CA GLY A 47 15.12 -7.70 -13.84
C GLY A 47 15.98 -7.99 -15.07
N SER A 48 15.81 -7.22 -16.14
CA SER A 48 16.64 -7.32 -17.34
C SER A 48 18.07 -6.84 -17.13
N TRP A 49 18.28 -5.76 -16.36
CA TRP A 49 19.63 -5.22 -16.14
C TRP A 49 20.51 -6.11 -15.27
N PHE A 50 19.94 -6.67 -14.21
CA PHE A 50 20.67 -7.56 -13.30
C PHE A 50 20.68 -9.02 -13.77
N ASN A 51 19.99 -9.35 -14.86
CA ASN A 51 19.83 -10.70 -15.40
C ASN A 51 19.49 -11.70 -14.28
N PHE A 52 18.43 -11.40 -13.51
CA PHE A 52 18.07 -12.27 -12.40
C PHE A 52 17.81 -13.69 -12.91
N PRO A 53 18.41 -14.73 -12.29
CA PRO A 53 18.11 -16.10 -12.66
C PRO A 53 16.66 -16.42 -12.29
N ALA A 54 15.95 -17.14 -13.16
CA ALA A 54 14.67 -17.74 -12.78
C ALA A 54 14.91 -18.71 -11.61
N ARG A 55 14.46 -18.33 -10.42
CA ARG A 55 14.61 -19.12 -9.19
C ARG A 55 13.23 -19.34 -8.60
N PHE A 56 12.99 -20.56 -8.11
CA PHE A 56 11.70 -20.96 -7.53
C PHE A 56 10.50 -20.77 -8.48
N GLY A 57 10.72 -20.78 -9.80
CA GLY A 57 9.65 -20.55 -10.79
C GLY A 57 9.25 -19.09 -10.98
N LEU A 58 9.90 -18.14 -10.29
CA LEU A 58 9.62 -16.71 -10.45
C LEU A 58 10.36 -16.11 -11.64
N GLU A 59 9.62 -15.37 -12.45
CA GLU A 59 10.19 -14.64 -13.57
C GLU A 59 11.17 -13.54 -13.10
N PRO A 60 12.19 -13.20 -13.90
CA PRO A 60 13.13 -12.13 -13.56
C PRO A 60 12.46 -10.76 -13.36
N GLU A 61 11.36 -10.51 -14.08
CA GLU A 61 10.57 -9.27 -14.00
C GLU A 61 9.94 -9.12 -12.61
N TYR A 62 9.27 -10.18 -12.14
CA TYR A 62 8.67 -10.24 -10.81
C TYR A 62 9.70 -10.03 -9.67
N GLN A 63 10.90 -10.61 -9.79
CA GLN A 63 11.98 -10.35 -8.84
C GLN A 63 12.39 -8.87 -8.83
N GLY A 64 12.38 -8.21 -10.00
CA GLY A 64 12.61 -6.78 -10.12
C GLY A 64 11.50 -5.97 -9.44
N GLU A 65 10.23 -6.36 -9.58
CA GLU A 65 9.09 -5.70 -8.95
C GLU A 65 9.22 -5.70 -7.42
N ILE A 66 9.60 -6.85 -6.84
CA ILE A 66 9.90 -6.95 -5.40
C ILE A 66 10.98 -5.95 -4.99
N VAL A 67 12.02 -5.75 -5.81
CA VAL A 67 13.09 -4.79 -5.52
C VAL A 67 12.56 -3.36 -5.54
N VAL A 68 11.80 -2.97 -6.58
CA VAL A 68 11.20 -1.62 -6.67
C VAL A 68 10.29 -1.35 -5.47
N SER A 69 9.38 -2.29 -5.18
CA SER A 69 8.44 -2.20 -4.06
C SER A 69 9.17 -2.15 -2.71
N THR A 70 10.25 -2.91 -2.54
CA THR A 70 11.06 -2.89 -1.31
C THR A 70 11.78 -1.55 -1.13
N ILE A 71 12.30 -0.96 -2.20
CA ILE A 71 12.94 0.36 -2.16
C ILE A 71 11.92 1.43 -1.76
N ALA A 72 10.75 1.43 -2.41
CA ALA A 72 9.68 2.39 -2.11
C ALA A 72 9.17 2.21 -0.67
N ALA A 73 8.88 0.97 -0.26
CA ALA A 73 8.44 0.66 1.11
C ALA A 73 9.48 1.10 2.16
N SER A 74 10.76 0.87 1.90
CA SER A 74 11.85 1.30 2.81
C SER A 74 11.93 2.82 2.92
N PHE A 75 11.84 3.53 1.80
CA PHE A 75 11.81 4.99 1.78
C PHE A 75 10.65 5.54 2.63
N PHE A 76 9.42 5.03 2.41
CA PHE A 76 8.25 5.47 3.15
C PHE A 76 8.30 5.05 4.63
N ALA A 77 8.82 3.87 4.94
CA ALA A 77 8.99 3.41 6.31
C ALA A 77 9.91 4.32 7.13
N VAL A 78 11.00 4.84 6.53
CA VAL A 78 11.90 5.78 7.21
C VAL A 78 11.20 7.10 7.54
N ILE A 79 10.51 7.71 6.57
CA ILE A 79 9.86 9.01 6.79
C ILE A 79 8.63 8.90 7.70
N ILE A 80 7.82 7.84 7.57
CA ILE A 80 6.68 7.58 8.45
C ILE A 80 7.18 7.21 9.85
N GLY A 81 8.26 6.42 9.93
CA GLY A 81 8.94 6.10 11.17
C GLY A 81 9.32 7.38 11.93
N GLY A 82 10.01 8.32 11.28
CA GLY A 82 10.34 9.61 11.87
C GLY A 82 9.12 10.34 12.47
N SER A 83 8.03 10.45 11.70
CA SER A 83 6.78 11.02 12.19
C SER A 83 6.13 10.22 13.32
N TYR A 84 6.27 8.89 13.32
CA TYR A 84 5.73 8.00 14.35
C TYR A 84 6.43 8.20 15.69
N TRP A 85 7.77 8.30 15.68
CA TRP A 85 8.57 8.58 16.86
C TRP A 85 8.17 9.92 17.51
N LEU A 86 7.97 10.96 16.68
CA LEU A 86 7.58 12.31 17.09
C LEU A 86 6.07 12.49 17.30
N GLY A 87 5.28 11.47 16.97
CA GLY A 87 3.81 11.50 16.99
C GLY A 87 3.20 11.27 18.36
N ASN A 88 2.00 11.81 18.55
CA ASN A 88 1.17 11.50 19.71
C ASN A 88 0.52 10.11 19.59
N GLN A 89 -0.13 9.65 20.65
CA GLN A 89 -0.77 8.32 20.66
C GLN A 89 -1.85 8.19 19.56
N SER A 90 -2.60 9.26 19.27
CA SER A 90 -3.59 9.25 18.19
C SER A 90 -2.95 8.95 16.82
N PHE A 91 -1.81 9.57 16.51
CA PHE A 91 -1.09 9.33 15.25
C PHE A 91 -0.56 7.91 15.18
N ARG A 92 0.04 7.40 16.28
CA ARG A 92 0.56 6.03 16.34
C ARG A 92 -0.53 4.98 16.12
N HIS A 93 -1.72 5.18 16.68
CA HIS A 93 -2.88 4.32 16.39
C HIS A 93 -3.30 4.36 14.92
N THR A 94 -3.23 5.53 14.27
CA THR A 94 -3.47 5.64 12.83
C THR A 94 -2.43 4.86 12.04
N CYS A 95 -1.14 5.01 12.35
CA CYS A 95 -0.07 4.27 11.69
C CYS A 95 -0.25 2.75 11.83
N HIS A 96 -0.57 2.23 13.03
CA HIS A 96 -0.78 0.80 13.21
C HIS A 96 -1.95 0.26 12.37
N ARG A 97 -3.08 0.97 12.33
CA ARG A 97 -4.25 0.54 11.54
C ARG A 97 -3.94 0.53 10.04
N ILE A 98 -3.27 1.58 9.55
CA ILE A 98 -2.83 1.64 8.16
C ILE A 98 -1.82 0.54 7.86
N ALA A 99 -0.83 0.32 8.73
CA ALA A 99 0.19 -0.71 8.54
C ALA A 99 -0.40 -2.12 8.46
N VAL A 100 -1.41 -2.43 9.28
CA VAL A 100 -2.12 -3.73 9.21
C VAL A 100 -2.85 -3.89 7.88
N LEU A 101 -3.54 -2.85 7.41
CA LEU A 101 -4.26 -2.91 6.13
C LEU A 101 -3.30 -2.98 4.93
N LEU A 102 -2.19 -2.23 4.96
CA LEU A 102 -1.14 -2.31 3.95
C LEU A 102 -0.44 -3.68 3.96
N ALA A 103 -0.20 -4.27 5.14
CA ALA A 103 0.34 -5.61 5.23
C ALA A 103 -0.59 -6.64 4.56
N GLY A 104 -1.90 -6.46 4.68
CA GLY A 104 -2.90 -7.24 3.95
C GLY A 104 -2.73 -7.14 2.44
N LEU A 105 -2.57 -5.92 1.91
CA LEU A 105 -2.30 -5.70 0.47
C LEU A 105 -1.01 -6.38 0.02
N VAL A 106 0.08 -6.19 0.76
CA VAL A 106 1.37 -6.82 0.45
C VAL A 106 1.26 -8.35 0.44
N VAL A 107 0.48 -8.93 1.35
CA VAL A 107 0.24 -10.37 1.33
C VAL A 107 -0.51 -10.78 0.06
N CYS A 108 -1.55 -10.05 -0.35
CA CYS A 108 -2.27 -10.35 -1.58
C CYS A 108 -1.40 -10.15 -2.83
N GLY A 109 -0.94 -8.94 -3.10
CA GLY A 109 -0.23 -8.60 -4.34
C GLY A 109 1.22 -9.08 -4.45
N ILE A 110 1.82 -9.62 -3.37
CA ILE A 110 3.15 -10.25 -3.45
C ILE A 110 3.05 -11.73 -3.09
N VAL A 111 2.55 -12.07 -1.90
CA VAL A 111 2.62 -13.47 -1.45
C VAL A 111 1.65 -14.37 -2.23
N ILE A 112 0.41 -13.93 -2.44
CA ILE A 112 -0.59 -14.74 -3.16
C ILE A 112 -0.23 -14.80 -4.65
N ASP A 113 0.20 -13.70 -5.26
CA ASP A 113 0.66 -13.67 -6.65
C ASP A 113 1.90 -14.58 -6.88
N ALA A 114 2.89 -14.55 -5.99
CA ALA A 114 4.03 -15.48 -6.06
C ALA A 114 3.57 -16.94 -5.97
N LEU A 115 2.61 -17.24 -5.08
CA LEU A 115 2.04 -18.59 -4.97
C LEU A 115 1.27 -18.97 -6.23
N HIS A 116 0.55 -18.02 -6.85
CA HIS A 116 -0.12 -18.25 -8.11
C HIS A 116 0.86 -18.73 -9.18
N THR A 117 1.96 -18.00 -9.37
CA THR A 117 3.00 -18.34 -10.33
C THR A 117 3.62 -19.72 -10.05
N ILE A 118 3.94 -20.02 -8.79
CA ILE A 118 4.54 -21.30 -8.38
C ILE A 118 3.58 -22.48 -8.60
N PHE A 119 2.29 -22.29 -8.34
CA PHE A 119 1.27 -23.33 -8.38
C PHE A 119 0.38 -23.28 -9.63
N ALA A 120 0.78 -22.54 -10.67
CA ALA A 120 -0.02 -22.32 -11.88
C ALA A 120 -0.49 -23.63 -12.54
N GLU A 121 0.37 -24.66 -12.56
CA GLU A 121 0.07 -25.97 -13.14
C GLU A 121 -0.72 -26.92 -12.23
N SER A 122 -0.93 -26.53 -10.97
CA SER A 122 -1.71 -27.32 -10.01
C SER A 122 -3.22 -27.24 -10.28
N THR A 123 -3.99 -28.15 -9.70
CA THR A 123 -5.47 -28.09 -9.74
C THR A 123 -6.00 -26.75 -9.22
N PHE A 124 -5.35 -26.18 -8.20
CA PHE A 124 -5.75 -24.89 -7.61
C PHE A 124 -5.46 -23.70 -8.54
N GLY A 125 -4.34 -23.71 -9.25
CA GLY A 125 -4.03 -22.71 -10.27
C GLY A 125 -5.06 -22.73 -11.41
N ARG A 126 -5.39 -23.93 -11.90
CA ARG A 126 -6.34 -24.08 -13.03
C ARG A 126 -7.79 -23.69 -12.73
N ILE A 127 -8.20 -23.72 -11.46
CA ILE A 127 -9.54 -23.27 -11.04
C ILE A 127 -9.58 -21.78 -10.66
N GLY A 128 -8.46 -21.06 -10.78
CA GLY A 128 -8.38 -19.60 -10.56
C GLY A 128 -8.53 -19.17 -9.11
N ILE A 129 -8.21 -20.05 -8.13
CA ILE A 129 -8.39 -19.70 -6.71
C ILE A 129 -7.39 -18.64 -6.27
N PHE A 130 -6.18 -18.63 -6.84
CA PHE A 130 -5.15 -17.65 -6.49
C PHE A 130 -5.50 -16.27 -7.07
N ASP A 131 -5.91 -16.19 -8.34
CA ASP A 131 -6.45 -14.96 -8.94
C ASP A 131 -7.56 -14.35 -8.09
N PHE A 132 -8.53 -15.17 -7.67
CA PHE A 132 -9.64 -14.70 -6.84
C PHE A 132 -9.18 -14.18 -5.47
N LEU A 133 -8.23 -14.86 -4.83
CA LEU A 133 -7.71 -14.47 -3.51
C LEU A 133 -6.82 -13.23 -3.59
N GLU A 134 -6.06 -13.09 -4.67
CA GLU A 134 -5.23 -11.94 -4.97
C GLU A 134 -6.10 -10.71 -5.23
N GLU A 135 -6.85 -10.70 -6.34
CA GLU A 135 -7.66 -9.55 -6.75
C GLU A 135 -8.74 -9.23 -5.70
N GLY A 136 -9.43 -10.25 -5.19
CA GLY A 136 -10.47 -10.10 -4.18
C GLY A 136 -9.93 -9.62 -2.83
N GLY A 137 -8.76 -10.13 -2.44
CA GLY A 137 -8.07 -9.72 -1.23
C GLY A 137 -7.59 -8.28 -1.30
N GLU A 138 -6.99 -7.88 -2.42
CA GLU A 138 -6.58 -6.49 -2.64
C GLU A 138 -7.78 -5.54 -2.58
N MET A 139 -8.86 -5.85 -3.28
CA MET A 139 -10.08 -5.03 -3.24
C MET A 139 -10.66 -4.91 -1.82
N LEU A 140 -10.60 -5.98 -1.02
CA LEU A 140 -11.04 -5.97 0.38
C LEU A 140 -10.20 -5.02 1.24
N PHE A 141 -8.87 -5.13 1.18
CA PHE A 141 -7.97 -4.28 1.98
C PHE A 141 -7.98 -2.83 1.50
N MET A 142 -8.07 -2.59 0.18
CA MET A 142 -8.24 -1.26 -0.40
C MET A 142 -9.54 -0.60 0.05
N SER A 143 -10.64 -1.36 0.08
CA SER A 143 -11.92 -0.89 0.60
C SER A 143 -11.82 -0.55 2.08
N GLY A 144 -11.13 -1.38 2.87
CA GLY A 144 -10.85 -1.13 4.28
C GLY A 144 -10.04 0.14 4.53
N LEU A 145 -8.99 0.38 3.75
CA LEU A 145 -8.21 1.62 3.80
C LEU A 145 -9.09 2.83 3.49
N CYS A 146 -9.86 2.76 2.40
CA CYS A 146 -10.72 3.87 1.96
C CYS A 146 -11.75 4.21 3.04
N TRP A 147 -12.45 3.19 3.55
CA TRP A 147 -13.37 3.32 4.66
C TRP A 147 -12.72 3.96 5.88
N TYR A 148 -11.53 3.48 6.27
CA TYR A 148 -10.80 4.00 7.42
C TYR A 148 -10.42 5.48 7.24
N GLY A 149 -9.91 5.86 6.07
CA GLY A 149 -9.57 7.24 5.73
C GLY A 149 -10.77 8.18 5.82
N VAL A 150 -11.90 7.79 5.23
CA VAL A 150 -13.15 8.58 5.28
C VAL A 150 -13.71 8.66 6.69
N ALA A 151 -13.73 7.55 7.43
CA ALA A 151 -14.23 7.52 8.81
C ALA A 151 -13.39 8.43 9.73
N LEU A 152 -12.07 8.42 9.56
CA LEU A 152 -11.17 9.29 10.29
C LEU A 152 -11.41 10.77 9.93
N LEU A 153 -11.55 11.08 8.64
CA LEU A 153 -11.87 12.43 8.17
C LEU A 153 -13.20 12.95 8.74
N ARG A 154 -14.26 12.14 8.72
CA ARG A 154 -15.57 12.50 9.29
C ARG A 154 -15.48 12.82 10.78
N ARG A 155 -14.70 12.06 11.53
CA ARG A 155 -14.48 12.31 12.96
C ARG A 155 -13.83 13.67 13.21
N GLU A 156 -12.83 14.05 12.42
CA GLU A 156 -12.16 15.35 12.57
C GLU A 156 -13.07 16.52 12.21
N LEU A 157 -13.88 16.39 11.16
CA LEU A 157 -14.85 17.42 10.78
C LEU A 157 -15.90 17.67 11.87
N ALA A 158 -16.36 16.61 12.55
CA ALA A 158 -17.30 16.75 13.67
C ALA A 158 -16.66 17.55 14.83
N LEU A 159 -15.43 17.20 15.21
CA LEU A 159 -14.69 17.88 16.28
C LEU A 159 -14.40 19.35 15.95
N SER A 160 -14.07 19.67 14.70
CA SER A 160 -13.85 21.07 14.30
C SER A 160 -15.14 21.89 14.36
N THR A 161 -16.29 21.29 14.03
CA THR A 161 -17.59 21.99 14.05
C THR A 161 -18.01 22.30 15.49
N GLU A 162 -17.82 21.35 16.43
CA GLU A 162 -18.10 21.57 17.85
C GLU A 162 -17.20 22.64 18.48
N SER A 163 -15.96 22.80 18.02
CA SER A 163 -15.05 23.83 18.55
C SER A 163 -15.36 25.27 18.12
N THR A 164 -16.22 25.43 17.10
CA THR A 164 -16.60 26.74 16.54
C THR A 164 -17.94 27.27 17.03
N VAL A 165 -18.67 26.47 17.81
CA VAL A 165 -19.99 26.81 18.42
C VAL A 165 -19.78 27.15 19.89
#